data_AF-A0A822INF1-F1
#
_entry.id   AF-A0A822INF1-F1
#
_cell.length_a   1.000
_cell.length_b   1.000
_cell.length_c   1.000
_cell.angle_alpha   90.00
_cell.angle_beta   90.00
_cell.angle_gamma   90.00
#
_symmetry.space_group_name_H-M   'P 1'
#
loop_
_entity.id
_entity.type
_entity.pdbx_description
1 polymer ?
#
loop_
_entity_poly.entity_id
_entity_poly.type
_entity_poly.pdbx_seq_one_letter_code
_entity_poly.pdbx_strand_id
1 'polypeptide(L)' 'MCELKVILKGKTIMEDVVRITQEKDNIILQSLLGESKTVRGKIMDVNLTKQEAIIES' A
#
# COMPACT_ATOMS: atom_id res chain seq x y z
N MET A 1 10.22 13.04 -5.17
CA MET A 1 8.97 12.26 -5.30
C MET A 1 9.12 11.08 -4.35
N CYS A 2 8.08 10.74 -3.59
CA CYS A 2 8.15 9.64 -2.62
C CYS A 2 7.00 8.68 -2.90
N GLU A 3 7.37 7.44 -3.16
CA GLU A 3 6.51 6.33 -3.50
C GLU A 3 6.82 5.17 -2.56
N LEU A 4 5.87 4.26 -2.40
CA LEU A 4 5.98 3.13 -1.50
C LEU A 4 5.76 1.83 -2.25
N LYS A 5 6.49 0.79 -1.88
CA LYS A 5 6.09 -0.59 -2.17
C LYS A 5 5.18 -1.10 -1.06
N VAL A 6 4.11 -1.79 -1.42
CA VAL A 6 3.12 -2.28 -0.47
C VAL A 6 3.28 -3.77 -0.28
N ILE A 7 3.44 -4.20 0.97
CA ILE A 7 3.74 -5.58 1.37
C ILE A 7 2.53 -6.17 2.09
N LEU A 8 2.08 -7.34 1.64
CA LEU A 8 1.03 -8.14 2.28
C LEU A 8 1.55 -9.56 2.47
N LYS A 9 1.54 -10.05 3.71
CA LYS A 9 2.04 -11.40 4.08
C LYS A 9 3.47 -11.67 3.56
N GLY A 10 4.34 -10.66 3.68
CA GLY A 10 5.74 -10.71 3.25
C GLY A 10 5.94 -10.65 1.72
N LYS A 11 4.89 -10.49 0.92
CA LYS A 11 4.98 -10.35 -0.54
C LYS A 11 4.65 -8.93 -0.96
N THR A 12 5.45 -8.36 -1.85
CA THR A 12 5.06 -7.11 -2.51
C THR A 12 3.84 -7.35 -3.38
N ILE A 13 2.79 -6.56 -3.17
CA ILE A 13 1.53 -6.64 -3.91
C ILE A 13 1.32 -5.47 -4.88
N MET A 14 2.07 -4.38 -4.71
CA MET A 14 2.03 -3.20 -5.59
C MET A 14 3.28 -2.35 -5.36
N GLU A 15 3.86 -1.84 -6.45
CA GLU A 15 4.99 -0.90 -6.47
C GLU A 15 4.49 0.50 -6.82
N ASP A 16 5.37 1.50 -6.70
CA ASP A 16 5.11 2.90 -7.09
C ASP A 16 3.84 3.51 -6.48
N VAL A 17 3.44 3.07 -5.28
CA VAL A 17 2.21 3.52 -4.63
C VAL A 17 2.41 4.91 -4.05
N VAL A 18 1.59 5.86 -4.52
CA VAL A 18 1.62 7.27 -4.10
C VAL A 18 0.45 7.64 -3.21
N ARG A 19 -0.60 6.81 -3.15
CA ARG A 19 -1.75 7.01 -2.27
C ARG A 19 -2.27 5.69 -1.72
N ILE A 20 -2.46 5.67 -0.40
CA ILE A 20 -3.06 4.56 0.35
C ILE A 20 -4.24 5.16 1.12
N THR A 21 -5.44 4.64 0.93
CA THR A 21 -6.65 5.04 1.68
C THR A 21 -7.38 3.83 2.21
N GLN A 22 -8.01 3.97 3.38
CA GLN A 22 -8.81 2.91 4.00
C GLN A 22 -10.29 3.29 3.99
N GLU A 23 -11.12 2.39 3.48
CA GLU A 23 -12.58 2.46 3.51
C GLU A 23 -13.14 1.19 4.15
N LYS A 24 -13.56 1.29 5.41
CA LYS A 24 -13.94 0.13 6.24
C LYS A 24 -12.79 -0.89 6.28
N ASP A 25 -13.04 -2.10 5.78
CA ASP A 25 -12.07 -3.21 5.75
C ASP A 25 -11.27 -3.25 4.44
N ASN A 26 -11.44 -2.29 3.54
CA ASN A 26 -10.74 -2.22 2.27
C ASN A 26 -9.65 -1.16 2.31
N ILE A 27 -8.47 -1.53 1.85
CA ILE A 27 -7.37 -0.60 1.55
C ILE A 27 -7.28 -0.47 0.04
N ILE A 28 -7.30 0.78 -0.41
CA ILE A 28 -7.20 1.18 -1.80
C ILE A 28 -5.81 1.77 -2.02
N LEU A 29 -5.06 1.16 -2.92
CA LEU A 29 -3.71 1.55 -3.32
C LEU A 29 -3.78 2.19 -4.70
N GLN A 30 -3.12 3.33 -4.90
CA GLN A 30 -3.02 3.98 -6.21
C GLN A 30 -1.54 4.21 -6.56
N SER A 31 -1.13 3.78 -7.75
CA SER A 31 0.23 3.99 -8.24
C SER A 31 0.40 5.36 -8.89
N LEU A 32 1.65 5.76 -9.08
CA LEU A 32 2.03 6.95 -9.82
C LEU A 32 1.45 6.98 -11.25
N LEU A 33 1.26 5.81 -11.88
CA LEU A 33 0.72 5.68 -13.24
C LEU A 33 -0.82 5.66 -13.29
N GLY A 34 -1.49 5.79 -12.15
CA GLY A 34 -2.96 5.82 -12.06
C GLY A 34 -3.62 4.44 -11.95
N GLU A 35 -2.83 3.36 -11.85
CA GLU A 35 -3.38 2.03 -11.55
C GLU A 35 -3.91 2.00 -10.11
N SER A 36 -4.93 1.18 -9.87
CA SER A 36 -5.47 1.00 -8.52
C SER A 36 -5.66 -0.46 -8.15
N LYS A 37 -5.47 -0.77 -6.88
CA LYS A 37 -5.66 -2.11 -6.32
C LYS A 37 -6.36 -2.01 -4.97
N THR A 38 -7.39 -2.84 -4.80
CA THR A 38 -8.11 -2.95 -3.53
C THR A 38 -7.77 -4.26 -2.85
N VAL A 39 -7.40 -4.20 -1.57
CA VAL A 39 -7.15 -5.38 -0.73
C VAL A 39 -7.92 -5.25 0.57
N ARG A 40 -8.33 -6.38 1.16
CA ARG A 40 -8.92 -6.37 2.50
C ARG A 40 -7.82 -6.36 3.56
N GLY A 41 -8.00 -5.55 4.60
CA GLY A 41 -7.09 -5.51 5.75
C GLY A 41 -6.97 -4.15 6.41
N LYS A 42 -5.89 -4.01 7.19
CA LYS A 42 -5.49 -2.83 7.96
C LYS A 42 -4.03 -2.46 7.66
N ILE A 43 -3.74 -1.17 7.68
CA ILE A 43 -2.38 -0.66 7.54
C ILE A 43 -1.68 -0.88 8.89
N MET A 44 -0.55 -1.59 8.88
CA MET A 44 0.19 -1.95 10.09
C MET A 44 1.39 -1.04 10.34
N ASP A 45 2.12 -0.71 9.28
CA ASP A 45 3.29 0.17 9.36
C ASP A 45 3.45 0.93 8.04
N VAL A 46 3.95 2.16 8.14
CA VAL A 46 4.35 2.96 6.98
C VAL A 46 5.71 3.54 7.29
N ASN A 47 6.72 3.10 6.53
CA ASN A 47 8.10 3.52 6.71
C ASN A 47 8.58 4.28 5.47
N LEU A 48 8.60 5.60 5.57
CA LEU A 48 9.01 6.49 4.47
C LEU A 48 10.52 6.42 4.18
N THR A 49 11.34 6.08 5.18
CA THR A 49 12.80 5.92 5.01
C THR A 49 13.12 4.67 4.20
N LYS A 50 12.35 3.59 4.39
CA LYS A 50 12.48 2.34 3.63
C LYS A 50 11.64 2.31 2.36
N GLN A 51 10.74 3.27 2.19
CA GLN A 51 9.75 3.32 1.12
C GLN A 51 8.82 2.09 1.10
N GLU A 52 8.34 1.68 2.28
CA GLU A 52 7.49 0.49 2.43
C GLU A 52 6.22 0.80 3.22
N ALA A 53 5.11 0.17 2.83
CA ALA A 53 3.90 0.07 3.64
C ALA A 53 3.55 -1.40 3.87
N ILE A 54 3.29 -1.78 5.11
CA ILE A 54 2.92 -3.14 5.49
C ILE A 54 1.41 -3.19 5.78
N ILE A 55 0.73 -4.14 5.16
CA ILE A 55 -0.71 -4.40 5.33
C ILE A 55 -0.91 -5.82 5.87
N GLU A 56 -1.90 -5.98 6.74
CA GLU A 56 -2.34 -7.27 7.28
C GLU A 56 -3.85 -7.47 7.03
N SER A 57 -4.23 -8.69 6.65
CA SER A 57 -5.63 -9.10 6.39
C SER A 57 -6.32 -9.59 7.64
#